data_AF-A0A7S0W9Y3-F1
#
_entry.id   AF-A0A7S0W9Y3-F1
#
_cell.length_a   1.000
_cell.length_b   1.000
_cell.length_c   1.000
_cell.angle_alpha   90.00
_cell.angle_beta   90.00
_cell.angle_gamma   90.00
#
_symmetry.space_group_name_H-M   'P 1'
#
loop_
_entity.id
_entity.type
_entity.pdbx_description
1 polymer ?
#
loop_
_entity_poly.entity_id
_entity_poly.type
_entity_poly.pdbx_seq_one_letter_code
_entity_poly.pdbx_strand_id
1 'polypeptide(L)'
;NLQQAMKPFGDSFFEACSRPADLQQVVTCLCLFHAASVARKAYGTAGWNNAYPFTKEDLLCSANIAKSRLDDALGEPPWSEIRYMTSEILYGGHITDDQ
;
A
#
# COMPACT_ATOMS: atom_id res chain seq x y z
N ASN A 1 -4.75 -5.21 13.57
CA ASN A 1 -4.72 -4.91 12.13
C ASN A 1 -3.31 -4.68 11.59
N LEU A 2 -2.49 -3.78 12.16
CA LEU A 2 -1.13 -3.53 11.66
C LEU A 2 -0.20 -4.76 11.67
N GLN A 3 -0.14 -5.51 12.77
CA GLN A 3 0.66 -6.74 12.84
C GLN A 3 0.24 -7.79 11.79
N GLN A 4 -1.05 -7.83 11.43
CA GLN A 4 -1.56 -8.73 10.39
C GLN A 4 -1.20 -8.24 8.98
N ALA A 5 -1.14 -6.91 8.78
CA ALA A 5 -0.70 -6.31 7.53
C ALA A 5 0.81 -6.48 7.30
N MET A 6 1.63 -6.44 8.36
CA MET A 6 3.09 -6.61 8.27
C MET A 6 3.54 -8.06 8.08
N LYS A 7 2.74 -9.05 8.52
CA LYS A 7 3.08 -10.48 8.47
C LYS A 7 3.64 -11.00 7.14
N PRO A 8 3.17 -10.56 5.96
CA PRO A 8 3.69 -11.03 4.68
C PRO A 8 5.09 -10.52 4.34
N PHE A 9 5.58 -9.48 5.02
CA PHE A 9 6.84 -8.81 4.72
C PHE A 9 7.92 -9.23 5.73
N GLY A 10 8.69 -10.25 5.37
CA GLY A 10 9.87 -10.68 6.12
C GLY A 10 11.16 -10.06 5.59
N ASP A 11 12.27 -10.33 6.26
CA ASP A 11 13.59 -9.76 5.94
C ASP A 11 13.98 -10.01 4.47
N SER A 12 13.69 -11.21 3.95
CA SER A 12 13.96 -11.59 2.55
C SER A 12 13.25 -10.72 1.52
N PHE A 13 12.09 -10.14 1.85
CA PHE A 13 11.38 -9.22 0.97
C PHE A 13 12.13 -7.88 0.84
N PHE A 14 12.66 -7.37 1.96
CA PHE A 14 13.40 -6.12 2.00
C PHE A 14 14.79 -6.26 1.39
N GLU A 15 15.50 -7.34 1.71
CA GLU A 15 16.83 -7.65 1.17
C GLU A 15 16.82 -7.86 -0.35
N ALA A 16 15.68 -8.27 -0.92
CA ALA A 16 15.53 -8.42 -2.36
C ALA A 16 15.42 -7.08 -3.12
N CYS A 17 15.37 -5.93 -2.44
CA CYS A 17 15.32 -4.60 -3.04
C CYS A 17 16.70 -3.93 -3.00
N SER A 18 17.03 -3.16 -4.04
CA SER A 18 18.26 -2.35 -4.07
C SER A 18 18.30 -1.27 -2.99
N ARG A 19 17.14 -0.91 -2.43
CA ARG A 19 16.94 0.17 -1.45
C ARG A 19 16.09 -0.31 -0.26
N PRO A 20 16.61 -1.21 0.59
CA PRO A 20 15.83 -1.86 1.65
C PRO A 20 15.25 -0.88 2.67
N ALA A 21 15.99 0.18 3.04
CA ALA A 21 15.53 1.18 4.00
C ALA A 21 14.33 1.99 3.47
N ASP A 22 14.40 2.41 2.20
CA ASP A 22 13.32 3.14 1.53
C ASP A 22 12.08 2.24 1.39
N LEU A 23 12.28 0.98 1.00
CA LEU A 23 11.20 0.00 0.90
C LEU A 23 10.55 -0.29 2.27
N GLN A 24 11.34 -0.39 3.33
CA GLN A 24 10.83 -0.58 4.69
C GLN A 24 9.94 0.59 5.12
N GLN A 25 10.34 1.82 4.79
CA GLN A 25 9.53 3.00 5.08
C GLN A 25 8.19 2.96 4.30
N VAL A 26 8.23 2.66 3.01
CA VAL A 26 7.02 2.55 2.18
C VAL A 26 6.09 1.45 2.69
N VAL A 27 6.61 0.25 2.93
CA VAL A 27 5.81 -0.89 3.42
C VAL A 27 5.19 -0.59 4.77
N THR A 28 5.90 0.09 5.67
CA THR A 28 5.36 0.52 6.97
C THR A 28 4.17 1.46 6.78
N CYS A 29 4.32 2.48 5.92
CA CYS A 29 3.24 3.41 5.58
C CYS A 29 2.04 2.71 4.94
N LEU A 30 2.28 1.79 3.99
CA LEU A 30 1.25 0.98 3.35
C LEU A 30 0.49 0.11 4.35
N CYS A 31 1.19 -0.56 5.25
CA CYS A 31 0.58 -1.42 6.26
C CYS A 31 -0.25 -0.61 7.27
N LEU A 32 0.23 0.57 7.66
CA LEU A 32 -0.53 1.51 8.49
C LEU A 32 -1.81 1.95 7.80
N PHE A 33 -1.71 2.37 6.54
CA PHE A 33 -2.85 2.79 5.75
C PHE A 33 -3.86 1.65 5.57
N HIS A 34 -3.41 0.46 5.15
CA HIS A 34 -4.26 -0.71 4.99
C HIS A 34 -4.96 -1.09 6.30
N ALA A 35 -4.22 -1.11 7.42
CA ALA A 35 -4.79 -1.41 8.73
C ALA A 35 -5.86 -0.39 9.16
N ALA A 36 -5.65 0.89 8.87
CA ALA A 36 -6.61 1.95 9.12
C ALA A 36 -7.86 1.80 8.22
N SER A 37 -7.68 1.56 6.92
CA SER A 37 -8.77 1.35 5.97
C SER A 37 -9.64 0.15 6.33
N VAL A 38 -9.01 -0.97 6.73
CA VAL A 38 -9.72 -2.15 7.23
C VAL A 38 -10.44 -1.87 8.55
N ALA A 39 -9.82 -1.15 9.50
CA ALA A 39 -10.48 -0.78 10.76
C ALA A 39 -11.69 0.14 10.51
N ARG A 40 -11.58 1.06 9.54
CA ARG A 40 -12.65 2.00 9.19
C ARG A 40 -13.89 1.33 8.62
N LYS A 41 -13.76 0.13 8.03
CA LYS A 41 -14.92 -0.70 7.62
C LYS A 41 -15.86 -1.05 8.77
N ALA A 42 -15.36 -1.14 10.01
CA ALA A 42 -16.16 -1.48 11.18
C ALA A 42 -17.26 -0.44 11.49
N TYR A 43 -17.18 0.75 10.90
CA TYR A 43 -18.12 1.86 11.13
C TYR A 43 -19.23 1.96 10.07
N GLY A 44 -19.33 1.00 9.15
CA GLY A 44 -20.40 0.98 8.14
C GLY A 44 -20.46 2.28 7.32
N THR A 45 -21.67 2.84 7.17
CA THR A 45 -21.92 4.08 6.40
C THR A 45 -21.29 5.33 7.02
N ALA A 46 -20.97 5.34 8.32
CA ALA A 46 -20.19 6.42 8.93
C ALA A 46 -18.68 6.31 8.59
N GLY A 47 -18.24 5.11 8.21
CA GLY A 47 -16.87 4.84 7.78
C GLY A 47 -16.65 5.08 6.28
N TRP A 48 -17.60 4.68 5.43
CA TRP A 48 -17.50 4.73 3.97
C TRP A 48 -18.87 4.93 3.32
N ASN A 49 -18.97 5.81 2.32
CA ASN A 49 -20.16 5.93 1.47
C ASN A 49 -20.31 4.69 0.58
N ASN A 50 -19.21 4.15 0.07
CA ASN A 50 -19.14 2.87 -0.63
C ASN A 50 -17.97 2.04 -0.09
N ALA A 51 -18.26 0.87 0.49
CA ALA A 51 -17.27 0.09 1.21
C ALA A 51 -16.48 -0.82 0.26
N TYR A 52 -15.31 -0.37 -0.19
CA TYR A 52 -14.41 -1.25 -0.96
C TYR A 52 -13.84 -2.35 -0.05
N PRO A 53 -13.91 -3.63 -0.45
CA PRO A 53 -13.39 -4.72 0.36
C PRO A 53 -11.87 -4.84 0.23
N PHE A 54 -11.09 -3.82 0.66
CA PHE A 54 -9.62 -3.89 0.73
C PHE A 54 -9.13 -5.25 1.24
N THR A 55 -8.37 -5.93 0.38
CA THR A 55 -7.88 -7.29 0.56
C THR A 55 -6.37 -7.30 0.84
N LYS A 56 -5.83 -8.46 1.22
CA LYS A 56 -4.38 -8.59 1.44
C LYS A 56 -3.62 -8.53 0.11
N GLU A 57 -4.29 -8.96 -0.95
CA GLU A 57 -3.79 -8.96 -2.32
C GLU A 57 -3.50 -7.53 -2.79
N ASP A 58 -4.35 -6.56 -2.44
CA ASP A 58 -4.12 -5.13 -2.74
C ASP A 58 -2.87 -4.59 -2.06
N LEU A 59 -2.66 -4.96 -0.79
CA LEU A 59 -1.46 -4.60 -0.02
C LEU A 59 -0.19 -5.22 -0.61
N LEU A 60 -0.23 -6.50 -0.96
CA LEU A 60 0.89 -7.21 -1.57
C LEU A 60 1.22 -6.65 -2.95
N CYS A 61 0.21 -6.38 -3.78
CA CYS A 61 0.39 -5.78 -5.09
C CYS A 61 1.05 -4.40 -4.98
N SER A 62 0.57 -3.56 -4.05
CA SER A 62 1.13 -2.23 -3.78
C SER A 62 2.59 -2.29 -3.34
N ALA A 63 2.93 -3.20 -2.43
CA ALA A 63 4.30 -3.37 -1.97
C ALA A 63 5.24 -3.87 -3.08
N ASN A 64 4.79 -4.80 -3.93
CA ASN A 64 5.57 -5.30 -5.06
C ASN A 64 5.81 -4.22 -6.12
N ILE A 65 4.80 -3.40 -6.41
CA ILE A 65 4.94 -2.26 -7.32
C ILE A 65 5.93 -1.26 -6.74
N ALA A 66 5.82 -0.91 -5.47
CA ALA A 66 6.76 -0.01 -4.80
C ALA A 66 8.20 -0.54 -4.86
N LYS A 67 8.40 -1.83 -4.57
CA LYS A 67 9.70 -2.51 -4.70
C LYS A 67 10.25 -2.36 -6.13
N SER A 68 9.45 -2.68 -7.14
CA SER A 68 9.88 -2.59 -8.54
C SER A 68 10.24 -1.15 -8.95
N ARG A 69 9.49 -0.14 -8.49
CA ARG A 69 9.82 1.28 -8.77
C ARG A 69 11.08 1.74 -8.07
N LEU A 70 11.33 1.27 -6.85
CA LEU A 70 12.58 1.55 -6.13
C LEU A 70 13.78 0.87 -6.79
N ASP A 71 13.60 -0.36 -7.29
CA ASP A 71 14.64 -1.13 -7.99
C ASP A 71 15.03 -0.46 -9.34
N ASP A 72 14.06 0.09 -10.07
CA ASP A 72 14.30 0.76 -11.37
C ASP A 72 14.90 2.17 -11.24
N ALA A 73 14.87 2.77 -10.04
CA ALA A 73 15.29 4.15 -9.82
C ALA A 73 16.82 4.29 -9.79
N LEU A 74 17.39 4.98 -10.78
CA LEU A 74 18.83 5.25 -10.89
C LEU A 74 19.35 6.40 -9.99
N GLY A 75 18.46 7.08 -9.25
CA GLY A 75 18.78 8.29 -8.48
C GLY A 75 17.86 8.46 -7.27
N GLU A 76 17.20 9.60 -7.14
CA GLU A 76 16.23 9.82 -6.07
C GLU A 76 15.05 8.84 -6.17
N PRO A 77 14.49 8.37 -5.03
CA PRO A 77 13.32 7.50 -5.04
C PRO A 77 12.12 8.19 -5.72
N PRO A 78 11.34 7.48 -6.56
CA PRO A 78 10.20 8.05 -7.29
C PRO A 78 8.97 8.14 -6.39
N TRP A 79 9.05 8.92 -5.31
CA TRP A 79 7.99 9.02 -4.29
C TRP A 79 6.62 9.40 -4.84
N SER A 80 6.59 10.37 -5.77
CA SER A 80 5.35 10.81 -6.41
C SER A 80 4.69 9.70 -7.22
N GLU A 81 5.48 8.89 -7.92
CA GLU A 81 4.98 7.76 -8.70
C GLU A 81 4.47 6.64 -7.79
N ILE A 82 5.23 6.28 -6.76
CA ILE A 82 4.83 5.28 -5.76
C ILE A 82 3.51 5.70 -5.08
N ARG A 83 3.39 6.99 -4.74
CA ARG A 83 2.15 7.54 -4.16
C ARG A 83 1.00 7.43 -5.16
N TYR A 84 1.20 7.87 -6.40
CA TYR A 84 0.16 7.84 -7.43
C TYR A 84 -0.33 6.40 -7.71
N MET A 85 0.59 5.46 -7.89
CA MET A 85 0.26 4.04 -8.08
C MET A 85 -0.52 3.47 -6.89
N THR A 86 -0.13 3.83 -5.67
CA THR A 86 -0.81 3.34 -4.47
C THR A 86 -2.18 3.99 -4.28
N SER A 87 -2.26 5.33 -4.34
CA SER A 87 -3.46 6.08 -3.95
C SER A 87 -4.51 6.11 -5.02
N GLU A 88 -4.13 6.28 -6.29
CA GLU A 88 -5.08 6.47 -7.40
C GLU A 88 -5.38 5.16 -8.11
N ILE A 89 -4.40 4.26 -8.24
CA ILE A 89 -4.60 3.03 -9.02
C ILE A 89 -5.05 1.89 -8.11
N LEU A 90 -4.30 1.57 -7.06
CA LEU A 90 -4.55 0.36 -6.26
C LEU A 90 -5.62 0.56 -5.18
N TYR A 91 -5.58 1.68 -4.46
CA TYR A 91 -6.57 1.99 -3.41
C TYR A 91 -7.64 3.00 -3.86
N GLY A 92 -7.43 3.70 -4.97
CA GLY A 92 -8.33 4.74 -5.48
C GLY A 92 -9.10 4.38 -6.75
N GLY A 93 -8.62 3.40 -7.52
CA GLY A 93 -9.20 3.06 -8.84
C GLY A 93 -10.62 2.50 -8.77
N HIS A 94 -11.12 2.26 -7.56
CA HIS A 94 -12.45 1.75 -7.25
C HIS A 94 -13.33 2.76 -6.53
N ILE A 95 -12.83 3.98 -6.29
CA ILE A 95 -13.63 5.10 -5.78
C ILE A 95 -14.17 5.85 -7.00
N THR A 96 -15.14 5.25 -7.68
CA THR A 96 -15.97 5.99 -8.63
C THR A 96 -17.03 6.72 -7.81
N ASP A 97 -16.85 8.02 -7.60
CA ASP A 97 -18.00 8.90 -7.46
C ASP A 97 -18.67 8.87 -8.84
N ASP A 98 -19.75 8.10 -8.97
CA ASP A 98 -20.68 8.29 -10.07
C ASP A 98 -21.21 9.73 -9.92
N GLN A 99 -20.78 10.63 -10.82
CA GLN A 99 -21.43 11.93 -11.00
C GLN A 99 -22.87 11.77 -11.47
#